data_AF-A0A932LNR5-F1
#
_entry.id   AF-A0A932LNR5-F1
#
_cell.length_a   1.000
_cell.length_b   1.000
_cell.length_c   1.000
_cell.angle_alpha   90.00
_cell.angle_beta   90.00
_cell.angle_gamma   90.00
#
_symmetry.space_group_name_H-M   'P 1'
#
loop_
_entity.id
_entity.type
_entity.pdbx_description
1 polymer ?
#
loop_
_entity_poly.entity_id
_entity_poly.type
_entity_poly.pdbx_seq_one_letter_code
_entity_poly.pdbx_strand_id
1 'polypeptide(L)'
;MRCEEFEAALQQQADGCLSDHDEVSLRQHAHGCPACQELEDGFRLVIQAFAATRLPVPPPDLTQQIIQAATAVRPGEKQRGSWLRGPAPRLAAAAAVLLVIGWWLLSSRENNDQPLPINLDPSPLTADLSPPNELLFPELADAGSTIDHDGTLLSQAVEPVSQIFRAVGRSLAIPVRPLASATSGALDSLMGELPDPGLSEMPGLRDLMPRSMKKDMPTMRPSS
;
A
#
# COMPACT_ATOMS: atom_id res chain seq x y z
N MET A 1 -25.53 4.68 2.58
CA MET A 1 -24.60 4.04 1.64
C MET A 1 -25.19 2.75 1.10
N ARG A 2 -24.63 2.25 0.00
CA ARG A 2 -24.94 0.93 -0.59
C ARG A 2 -23.98 -0.13 -0.06
N CYS A 3 -24.39 -1.41 -0.07
CA CYS A 3 -23.54 -2.51 0.42
C CYS A 3 -22.19 -2.60 -0.34
N GLU A 4 -22.19 -2.27 -1.64
CA GLU A 4 -20.97 -2.24 -2.47
C GLU A 4 -19.97 -1.16 -2.02
N GLU A 5 -20.46 -0.05 -1.44
CA GLU A 5 -19.62 1.05 -0.94
C GLU A 5 -19.10 0.76 0.47
N PHE A 6 -19.75 -0.15 1.20
CA PHE A 6 -19.45 -0.47 2.59
C PHE A 6 -18.06 -1.09 2.75
N GLU A 7 -17.66 -2.02 1.87
CA GLU A 7 -16.34 -2.64 1.90
C GLU A 7 -15.22 -1.60 1.68
N ALA A 8 -15.40 -0.71 0.70
CA ALA A 8 -14.45 0.36 0.43
C ALA A 8 -14.33 1.33 1.62
N ALA A 9 -15.45 1.64 2.27
CA ALA A 9 -15.48 2.49 3.46
C ALA A 9 -14.82 1.81 4.69
N LEU A 10 -15.00 0.49 4.88
CA LEU A 10 -14.26 -0.27 5.90
C LEU A 10 -12.75 -0.22 5.68
N GLN A 11 -12.30 -0.37 4.43
CA GLN A 11 -10.87 -0.27 4.12
C GLN A 11 -10.33 1.13 4.43
N GLN A 12 -11.05 2.18 4.02
CA GLN A 12 -10.68 3.56 4.35
C GLN A 12 -10.68 3.82 5.87
N GLN A 13 -11.56 3.18 6.62
CA GLN A 13 -11.58 3.25 8.08
C GLN A 13 -10.30 2.66 8.68
N ALA A 14 -9.86 1.48 8.21
CA ALA A 14 -8.59 0.89 8.67
C ALA A 14 -7.36 1.71 8.26
N ASP A 15 -7.40 2.36 7.10
CA ASP A 15 -6.33 3.26 6.66
C ASP A 15 -6.36 4.61 7.42
N GLY A 16 -7.36 4.86 8.28
CA GLY A 16 -7.52 6.12 9.00
C GLY A 16 -7.86 7.32 8.10
N CYS A 17 -8.42 7.04 6.92
CA CYS A 17 -8.72 8.02 5.87
C CYS A 17 -10.22 8.30 5.70
N LEU A 18 -11.08 7.63 6.46
CA LEU A 18 -12.53 7.81 6.38
C LEU A 18 -12.97 9.14 7.03
N SER A 19 -13.88 9.86 6.37
CA SER A 19 -14.43 11.12 6.91
C SER A 19 -15.45 10.87 8.03
N ASP A 20 -15.64 11.83 8.94
CA ASP A 20 -16.62 11.72 10.04
C ASP A 20 -18.04 11.44 9.53
N HIS A 21 -18.43 12.06 8.41
CA HIS A 21 -19.73 11.86 7.78
C HIS A 21 -19.89 10.43 7.26
N ASP A 22 -18.85 9.88 6.63
CA ASP A 22 -18.87 8.53 6.08
C ASP A 22 -18.80 7.47 7.17
N GLU A 23 -18.13 7.77 8.29
CA GLU A 23 -18.11 6.90 9.47
C GLU A 23 -19.50 6.76 10.10
N VAL A 24 -20.26 7.87 10.22
CA VAL A 24 -21.66 7.81 10.67
C VAL A 24 -22.51 7.00 9.68
N SER A 25 -22.33 7.23 8.37
CA SER A 25 -23.04 6.49 7.33
C SER A 25 -22.72 5.00 7.35
N LEU A 26 -21.47 4.62 7.63
CA LEU A 26 -21.01 3.24 7.74
C LEU A 26 -21.68 2.54 8.92
N ARG A 27 -21.60 3.15 10.11
CA ARG A 27 -22.24 2.63 11.33
C ARG A 27 -23.76 2.47 11.16
N GLN A 28 -24.42 3.46 10.56
CA GLN A 28 -25.85 3.41 10.32
C GLN A 28 -26.22 2.27 9.34
N HIS A 29 -25.41 2.04 8.30
CA HIS A 29 -25.65 0.95 7.35
C HIS A 29 -25.43 -0.42 7.99
N ALA A 30 -24.36 -0.60 8.77
CA ALA A 30 -24.11 -1.84 9.48
C ALA A 30 -25.26 -2.20 10.43
N HIS A 31 -25.77 -1.23 11.19
CA HIS A 31 -26.95 -1.43 12.04
C HIS A 31 -28.22 -1.83 11.27
N GLY A 32 -28.37 -1.38 10.01
CA GLY A 32 -29.52 -1.67 9.17
C GLY A 32 -29.40 -2.92 8.29
N CYS A 33 -28.20 -3.50 8.16
CA CYS A 33 -27.92 -4.58 7.22
C CYS A 33 -27.13 -5.72 7.90
N PRO A 34 -27.74 -6.88 8.18
CA PRO A 34 -27.08 -7.95 8.95
C PRO A 34 -25.84 -8.51 8.25
N ALA A 35 -25.83 -8.58 6.92
CA ALA A 35 -24.66 -9.04 6.17
C ALA A 35 -23.46 -8.08 6.32
N CYS A 36 -23.71 -6.76 6.33
CA CYS A 36 -22.66 -5.77 6.52
C CYS A 36 -22.22 -5.70 7.99
N GLN A 37 -23.13 -5.95 8.94
CA GLN A 37 -22.79 -6.08 10.35
C GLN A 37 -21.81 -7.24 10.60
N GLU A 38 -22.10 -8.43 10.07
CA GLU A 38 -21.19 -9.58 10.18
C GLU A 38 -19.80 -9.29 9.60
N LEU A 39 -19.76 -8.55 8.49
CA LEU A 39 -18.50 -8.14 7.86
C LEU A 39 -17.73 -7.15 8.74
N GLU A 40 -18.38 -6.14 9.32
CA GLU A 40 -17.76 -5.18 10.25
C GLU A 40 -17.23 -5.88 11.50
N ASP A 41 -18.00 -6.81 12.08
CA ASP A 41 -17.57 -7.58 13.25
C ASP A 41 -16.34 -8.44 12.95
N GLY A 42 -16.33 -9.12 11.79
CA GLY A 42 -15.17 -9.87 11.32
C GLY A 42 -13.94 -8.97 11.11
N PHE A 43 -14.13 -7.79 10.52
CA PHE A 43 -13.07 -6.82 10.30
C PHE A 43 -12.50 -6.28 11.61
N ARG A 44 -13.36 -5.94 12.58
CA ARG A 44 -12.97 -5.50 13.91
C ARG A 44 -12.15 -6.56 14.65
N LEU A 45 -12.54 -7.83 14.54
CA LEU A 45 -11.80 -8.94 15.14
C LEU A 45 -10.38 -9.07 14.55
N VAL A 46 -10.23 -8.89 13.23
CA VAL A 46 -8.91 -8.89 12.56
C VAL A 46 -8.05 -7.72 13.06
N ILE A 47 -8.59 -6.51 13.13
CA ILE A 47 -7.87 -5.34 13.65
C ILE A 47 -7.41 -5.58 15.10
N GLN A 48 -8.29 -6.11 15.95
CA GLN A 48 -7.96 -6.42 17.34
C GLN A 48 -6.85 -7.48 17.43
N ALA A 49 -6.88 -8.51 16.59
CA ALA A 49 -5.82 -9.53 16.55
C ALA A 49 -4.47 -8.92 16.15
N PHE A 50 -4.43 -8.03 15.16
CA PHE A 50 -3.21 -7.31 14.80
C PHE A 50 -2.74 -6.38 15.91
N ALA A 51 -3.65 -5.66 16.58
CA ALA A 51 -3.33 -4.77 17.69
C ALA A 51 -2.78 -5.52 18.92
N ALA A 52 -3.27 -6.73 19.19
CA ALA A 52 -2.79 -7.58 20.27
C ALA A 52 -1.43 -8.24 19.95
N THR A 53 -1.03 -8.27 18.68
CA THR A 53 0.22 -8.90 18.27
C THR A 53 1.40 -8.02 18.68
N ARG A 54 2.32 -8.57 19.49
CA ARG A 54 3.57 -7.89 19.82
C ARG A 54 4.42 -7.73 18.58
N LEU A 55 4.51 -6.49 18.08
CA LEU A 55 5.42 -6.15 17.00
C LEU A 55 6.87 -6.29 17.52
N PRO A 56 7.76 -6.95 16.75
CA PRO A 56 9.16 -7.02 17.11
C PRO A 56 9.75 -5.60 17.12
N VAL A 57 10.57 -5.30 18.13
CA VAL A 57 11.29 -4.02 18.19
C VAL A 57 12.24 -3.98 16.99
N PRO A 58 12.14 -2.97 16.10
CA PRO A 58 13.04 -2.87 14.96
C PRO A 58 14.49 -2.71 15.44
N PRO A 59 15.48 -3.27 14.73
CA PRO A 59 16.88 -3.10 15.11
C PRO A 59 17.25 -1.60 15.08
N PRO A 60 18.12 -1.14 16.00
CA PRO A 60 18.43 0.29 16.14
C PRO A 60 19.03 0.90 14.86
N ASP A 61 19.69 0.07 14.04
CA ASP A 61 20.34 0.49 12.80
C ASP A 61 19.43 0.44 11.57
N LEU A 62 18.15 0.03 11.70
CA LEU A 62 17.23 -0.13 10.57
C LEU A 62 17.12 1.16 9.76
N THR A 63 17.00 2.31 10.43
CA THR A 63 16.91 3.62 9.78
C THR A 63 18.16 3.92 8.96
N GLN A 64 19.35 3.61 9.49
CA GLN A 64 20.60 3.81 8.76
C GLN A 64 20.69 2.88 7.55
N GLN A 65 20.28 1.62 7.70
CA GLN A 65 20.25 0.65 6.59
C GLN A 65 19.29 1.09 5.48
N ILE A 66 18.11 1.62 5.82
CA ILE A 66 17.15 2.16 4.84
C ILE A 66 17.74 3.37 4.11
N ILE A 67 18.38 4.31 4.81
CA ILE A 67 19.02 5.48 4.20
C ILE A 67 20.16 5.06 3.27
N GLN A 68 21.01 4.14 3.71
CA GLN A 68 22.11 3.61 2.90
C GLN A 68 21.58 2.88 1.67
N ALA A 69 20.54 2.05 1.79
CA ALA A 69 19.92 1.38 0.65
C ALA A 69 19.29 2.38 -0.33
N ALA A 70 18.53 3.36 0.17
CA ALA A 70 17.88 4.38 -0.67
C ALA A 70 18.89 5.28 -1.42
N THR A 71 20.05 5.54 -0.82
CA THR A 71 21.12 6.34 -1.44
C THR A 71 22.01 5.51 -2.36
N ALA A 72 22.27 4.24 -2.03
CA ALA A 72 23.07 3.32 -2.83
C ALA A 72 22.42 2.94 -4.16
N VAL A 73 21.10 3.09 -4.31
CA VAL A 73 20.35 2.89 -5.58
C VAL A 73 20.46 4.08 -6.54
N ARG A 74 21.15 5.17 -6.16
CA ARG A 74 21.44 6.31 -7.07
C ARG A 74 22.87 6.39 -7.65
N PRO A 75 23.60 5.29 -7.98
CA PRO A 75 24.91 5.43 -8.57
C PRO A 75 24.75 5.50 -10.10
N GLY A 76 24.56 6.71 -10.61
CA GLY A 76 25.10 7.06 -11.91
C GLY A 76 24.29 6.66 -13.13
N GLU A 77 23.04 7.10 -13.24
CA GLU A 77 22.59 7.63 -14.53
C GLU A 77 23.33 8.96 -14.77
N LYS A 78 24.63 8.85 -15.05
CA LYS A 78 25.42 9.91 -15.66
C LYS A 78 24.87 10.06 -17.07
N GLN A 79 23.81 10.84 -17.19
CA GLN A 79 23.31 11.42 -18.43
C GLN A 79 24.33 12.43 -18.99
N ARG A 80 25.58 12.00 -19.16
CA ARG A 80 26.64 12.68 -19.91
C ARG A 80 26.36 12.42 -21.40
N GLY A 81 25.38 13.12 -21.97
CA GLY A 81 25.11 13.01 -23.40
C GLY A 81 23.98 13.85 -23.97
N SER A 82 23.18 14.56 -23.16
CA SER A 82 22.01 15.32 -23.65
C SER A 82 22.18 16.85 -23.54
N TRP A 83 23.40 17.37 -23.63
CA TRP A 83 23.60 18.83 -23.59
C TRP A 83 23.25 19.53 -24.93
N LEU A 84 22.97 18.78 -26.00
CA LEU A 84 22.51 19.33 -27.29
C LEU A 84 21.01 19.13 -27.58
N ARG A 85 20.20 18.72 -26.60
CA ARG A 85 18.72 18.76 -26.67
C ARG A 85 18.21 19.48 -25.43
N GLY A 86 18.07 20.80 -25.51
CA GLY A 86 17.73 21.67 -24.39
C GLY A 86 16.37 21.36 -23.71
N PRO A 87 16.10 21.95 -22.53
CA PRO A 87 14.93 21.64 -21.68
C PRO A 87 13.57 22.15 -22.21
N ALA A 88 13.50 22.70 -23.41
CA ALA A 88 12.32 23.36 -23.95
C ALA A 88 11.04 22.48 -24.05
N PRO A 89 11.09 21.16 -24.38
CA PRO A 89 9.84 20.39 -24.52
C PRO A 89 9.29 19.83 -23.20
N ARG A 90 10.10 19.69 -22.14
CA ARG A 90 9.66 19.08 -20.87
C ARG A 90 8.90 20.06 -19.96
N LEU A 91 9.25 21.35 -20.02
CA LEU A 91 8.48 22.41 -19.34
C LEU A 91 7.10 22.61 -19.97
N ALA A 92 6.98 22.45 -21.29
CA ALA A 92 5.70 22.54 -21.99
C ALA A 92 4.72 21.42 -21.58
N ALA A 93 5.22 20.18 -21.41
CA ALA A 93 4.39 19.05 -20.99
C ALA A 93 3.88 19.22 -19.54
N ALA A 94 4.72 19.68 -18.61
CA ALA A 94 4.31 19.92 -17.23
C ALA A 94 3.24 21.03 -17.12
N ALA A 95 3.38 22.10 -17.91
CA ALA A 95 2.37 23.16 -17.98
C ALA A 95 1.02 22.65 -18.53
N ALA A 96 1.05 21.78 -19.56
CA ALA A 96 -0.18 21.20 -20.11
C ALA A 96 -0.89 20.29 -19.10
N VAL A 97 -0.16 19.47 -18.33
CA VAL A 97 -0.74 18.63 -17.28
C VAL A 97 -1.35 19.47 -16.16
N LEU A 98 -0.67 20.54 -15.72
CA LEU A 98 -1.23 21.46 -14.71
C LEU A 98 -2.49 22.19 -15.21
N LEU A 99 -2.56 22.54 -16.50
CA LEU A 99 -3.75 23.13 -17.10
C LEU A 99 -4.91 22.13 -17.17
N VAL A 100 -4.65 20.86 -17.51
CA VAL A 100 -5.69 19.81 -17.52
C VAL A 100 -6.21 19.53 -16.11
N ILE A 101 -5.32 19.43 -15.12
CA ILE A 101 -5.71 19.22 -13.71
C ILE A 101 -6.46 20.44 -13.17
N GLY A 102 -5.98 21.65 -13.45
CA GLY A 102 -6.64 22.89 -13.06
C GLY A 102 -8.02 23.04 -13.68
N TRP A 103 -8.16 22.71 -14.97
CA TRP A 103 -9.45 22.70 -15.68
C TRP A 103 -10.41 21.67 -15.08
N TRP A 104 -9.93 20.47 -14.78
CA TRP A 104 -10.75 19.40 -14.21
C TRP A 104 -11.27 19.74 -12.80
N LEU A 105 -10.44 20.35 -11.95
CA LEU A 105 -10.84 20.83 -10.62
C LEU A 105 -11.88 21.95 -10.70
N LEU A 106 -11.75 22.86 -11.67
CA LEU A 106 -12.70 23.95 -11.86
C LEU A 106 -14.05 23.45 -12.38
N SER A 107 -14.05 22.55 -13.37
CA SER A 107 -15.26 21.93 -13.92
C SER A 107 -15.98 21.02 -12.92
N SER A 108 -15.25 20.35 -12.02
CA SER A 108 -15.86 19.53 -10.96
C SER A 108 -16.62 20.36 -9.94
N ARG A 109 -16.33 21.66 -9.82
CA ARG A 109 -16.98 22.56 -8.87
C ARG A 109 -18.39 22.96 -9.34
N GLU A 110 -18.55 23.23 -10.64
CA GLU A 110 -19.85 23.61 -11.22
C GLU A 110 -20.87 22.46 -11.20
N ASN A 111 -20.42 21.20 -11.25
CA ASN A 111 -21.31 20.04 -11.13
C ASN A 111 -21.71 19.72 -9.69
N ASN A 112 -21.04 20.29 -8.69
CA ASN A 112 -21.32 20.01 -7.28
C ASN A 112 -22.20 21.08 -6.62
N ASP A 113 -22.58 22.13 -7.34
CA ASP A 113 -23.59 23.11 -6.91
C ASP A 113 -25.02 22.57 -7.11
N GLN A 114 -25.24 21.26 -6.95
CA GLN A 114 -26.58 20.75 -6.76
C GLN A 114 -27.00 21.22 -5.35
N PRO A 115 -27.94 22.17 -5.21
CA PRO A 115 -28.34 22.65 -3.91
C PRO A 115 -28.91 21.46 -3.14
N LEU A 116 -28.17 20.99 -2.14
CA LEU A 116 -28.66 20.00 -1.19
C LEU A 116 -30.02 20.51 -0.71
N PRO A 117 -31.12 19.77 -0.94
CA PRO A 117 -32.41 20.18 -0.44
C PRO A 117 -32.30 20.17 1.08
N ILE A 118 -32.18 21.37 1.66
CA ILE A 118 -32.28 21.61 3.09
C ILE A 118 -33.74 21.32 3.45
N ASN A 119 -34.08 20.04 3.59
CA ASN A 119 -35.29 19.62 4.29
C ASN A 119 -35.03 19.90 5.77
N LEU A 120 -35.41 21.11 6.19
CA LEU A 120 -35.65 21.44 7.58
C LEU A 120 -36.87 20.63 8.02
N ASP A 121 -36.65 19.36 8.34
CA ASP A 121 -37.61 18.59 9.13
C ASP A 121 -37.46 19.06 10.58
N PRO A 122 -38.46 19.73 11.17
CA PRO A 122 -38.43 20.09 12.57
C PRO A 122 -38.64 18.82 13.40
N SER A 123 -37.58 18.02 13.58
CA SER A 123 -37.59 16.94 14.57
C SER A 123 -37.72 17.56 15.97
N PRO A 124 -38.81 17.28 16.71
CA PRO A 124 -38.97 17.78 18.05
C PRO A 124 -37.89 17.18 18.96
N LEU A 125 -37.04 18.06 19.50
CA LEU A 125 -36.17 17.74 20.63
C LEU A 125 -37.04 17.32 21.83
N THR A 126 -37.24 16.02 22.01
CA THR A 126 -37.41 15.45 23.34
C THR A 126 -36.03 15.06 23.83
N ALA A 127 -35.47 15.92 24.67
CA ALA A 127 -34.33 15.64 25.50
C ALA A 127 -34.66 14.44 26.41
N ASP A 128 -34.03 13.30 26.15
CA ASP A 128 -33.89 12.24 27.14
C ASP A 128 -32.43 12.25 27.61
N LEU A 129 -32.26 12.73 28.84
CA LEU A 129 -31.00 12.78 29.56
C LEU A 129 -30.64 11.36 29.98
N SER A 130 -29.99 10.61 29.10
CA SER A 130 -29.24 9.42 29.52
C SER A 130 -27.94 9.84 30.22
N PRO A 131 -27.65 9.33 31.43
CA PRO A 131 -26.47 9.70 32.20
C PRO A 131 -25.16 9.19 31.56
N PRO A 132 -24.01 9.79 31.96
CA PRO A 132 -22.72 9.53 31.34
C PRO A 132 -22.09 8.24 31.86
N ASN A 133 -21.39 7.52 30.97
CA ASN A 133 -20.40 6.49 31.28
C ASN A 133 -20.92 5.26 32.05
N GLU A 134 -21.78 4.47 31.39
CA GLU A 134 -21.68 3.01 31.56
C GLU A 134 -20.53 2.53 30.68
N LEU A 135 -19.43 2.18 31.34
CA LEU A 135 -18.22 1.61 30.78
C LEU A 135 -18.60 0.52 29.77
N LEU A 136 -18.17 0.68 28.52
CA LEU A 136 -18.61 -0.17 27.41
C LEU A 136 -18.20 -1.66 27.56
N PHE A 137 -17.32 -2.00 28.52
CA PHE A 137 -16.91 -3.39 28.79
C PHE A 137 -16.43 -3.60 30.25
N PRO A 138 -17.32 -3.73 31.25
CA PRO A 138 -16.92 -4.09 32.60
C PRO A 138 -16.42 -5.55 32.70
N GLU A 139 -16.85 -6.44 31.79
CA GLU A 139 -16.42 -7.85 31.79
C GLU A 139 -14.96 -8.07 31.38
N LEU A 140 -14.30 -7.09 30.73
CA LEU A 140 -12.88 -7.21 30.36
C LEU A 140 -11.93 -6.74 31.49
N ALA A 141 -12.44 -6.03 32.50
CA ALA A 141 -11.61 -5.53 33.60
C ALA A 141 -11.34 -6.61 34.69
N ASP A 142 -12.21 -7.62 34.80
CA ASP A 142 -12.10 -8.69 35.82
C ASP A 142 -11.45 -10.00 35.33
N ALA A 143 -11.04 -10.07 34.05
CA ALA A 143 -10.33 -11.23 33.50
C ALA A 143 -8.83 -11.26 33.87
N GLY A 144 -8.50 -10.85 35.10
CA GLY A 144 -7.20 -11.06 35.75
C GLY A 144 -7.04 -12.47 36.33
N SER A 145 -7.74 -13.48 35.79
CA SER A 145 -7.52 -14.87 36.18
C SER A 145 -6.42 -15.50 35.31
N THR A 146 -5.26 -15.68 35.94
CA THR A 146 -4.28 -16.75 35.69
C THR A 146 -4.57 -17.64 34.48
N ILE A 147 -4.12 -17.21 33.31
CA ILE A 147 -4.08 -18.05 32.11
C ILE A 147 -2.92 -19.03 32.29
N ASP A 148 -3.23 -20.18 32.89
CA ASP A 148 -2.39 -21.37 32.78
C ASP A 148 -2.31 -21.77 31.31
N HIS A 149 -1.08 -21.85 30.81
CA HIS A 149 -0.74 -22.12 29.42
C HIS A 149 -0.96 -23.59 29.06
N ASP A 150 -2.20 -24.00 28.83
CA ASP A 150 -2.50 -25.21 28.04
C ASP A 150 -2.79 -24.80 26.59
N GLY A 151 -1.72 -24.76 25.77
CA GLY A 151 -1.73 -24.38 24.36
C GLY A 151 -2.51 -25.32 23.41
N THR A 152 -3.30 -26.24 23.96
CA THR A 152 -4.07 -27.26 23.22
C THR A 152 -5.50 -26.85 22.90
N LEU A 153 -6.05 -25.79 23.50
CA LEU A 153 -7.43 -25.35 23.23
C LEU A 153 -7.54 -24.29 22.14
N LEU A 154 -6.50 -23.47 21.92
CA LEU A 154 -6.49 -22.48 20.84
C LEU A 154 -6.40 -23.13 19.44
N SER A 155 -5.76 -24.30 19.31
CA SER A 155 -5.70 -25.01 18.03
C SER A 155 -7.06 -25.58 17.60
N GLN A 156 -7.97 -25.89 18.54
CA GLN A 156 -9.32 -26.37 18.22
C GLN A 156 -10.27 -25.26 17.78
N ALA A 157 -10.05 -24.02 18.22
CA ALA A 157 -10.86 -22.86 17.83
C ALA A 157 -10.45 -22.24 16.49
N VAL A 158 -9.21 -22.46 16.03
CA VAL A 158 -8.68 -21.90 14.76
C VAL A 158 -9.06 -22.75 13.53
N GLU A 159 -9.35 -24.03 13.72
CA GLU A 159 -9.76 -24.94 12.64
C GLU A 159 -10.98 -24.46 11.83
N PRO A 160 -12.11 -24.01 12.45
CA PRO A 160 -13.27 -23.55 11.69
C PRO A 160 -13.00 -22.25 10.92
N VAL A 161 -12.19 -21.33 11.45
CA VAL A 161 -11.83 -20.08 10.77
C VAL A 161 -10.98 -20.36 9.52
N SER A 162 -10.04 -21.31 9.62
CA SER A 162 -9.22 -21.72 8.47
C SER A 162 -10.04 -22.36 7.34
N GLN A 163 -11.14 -23.06 7.67
CA GLN A 163 -12.05 -23.63 6.67
C GLN A 163 -12.85 -22.55 5.93
N ILE A 164 -13.28 -21.50 6.62
CA ILE A 164 -14.00 -20.37 6.02
C ILE A 164 -13.07 -19.63 5.04
N PHE A 165 -11.83 -19.31 5.43
CA PHE A 165 -10.86 -18.69 4.52
C PHE A 165 -10.54 -19.57 3.30
N ARG A 166 -10.46 -20.89 3.47
CA ARG A 166 -10.22 -21.83 2.36
C ARG A 166 -11.44 -21.96 1.43
N ALA A 167 -12.66 -21.78 1.93
CA ALA A 167 -13.88 -21.73 1.12
C ALA A 167 -14.00 -20.42 0.35
N VAL A 168 -13.74 -19.28 1.00
CA VAL A 168 -13.74 -17.94 0.36
C VAL A 168 -12.64 -17.84 -0.70
N GLY A 169 -11.44 -18.37 -0.42
CA GLY A 169 -10.34 -18.42 -1.39
C GLY A 169 -10.65 -19.24 -2.66
N ARG A 170 -11.50 -20.27 -2.56
CA ARG A 170 -11.97 -21.04 -3.74
C ARG A 170 -13.04 -20.30 -4.55
N SER A 171 -13.88 -19.51 -3.89
CA SER A 171 -14.89 -18.67 -4.56
C SER A 171 -14.25 -17.53 -5.36
N LEU A 172 -13.18 -16.93 -4.81
CA LEU A 172 -12.43 -15.86 -5.47
C LEU A 172 -11.51 -16.36 -6.59
N ALA A 173 -11.19 -17.65 -6.68
CA ALA A 173 -10.29 -18.20 -7.71
C ALA A 173 -10.88 -18.18 -9.13
N ILE A 174 -12.20 -18.00 -9.29
CA ILE A 174 -12.88 -18.01 -10.59
C ILE A 174 -12.76 -16.65 -11.32
N PRO A 175 -12.96 -15.48 -10.67
CA PRO A 175 -12.85 -14.19 -11.35
C PRO A 175 -11.43 -13.63 -11.57
N VAL A 176 -10.37 -14.09 -10.88
CA VAL A 176 -9.01 -13.50 -11.01
C VAL A 176 -8.13 -14.13 -12.10
N ARG A 177 -8.53 -15.27 -12.69
CA ARG A 177 -7.78 -15.91 -13.79
C ARG A 177 -7.49 -15.00 -15.00
N PRO A 178 -8.39 -14.13 -15.49
CA PRO A 178 -8.06 -13.26 -16.61
C PRO A 178 -7.00 -12.20 -16.25
N LEU A 179 -6.96 -11.74 -14.99
CA LEU A 179 -6.03 -10.69 -14.55
C LEU A 179 -4.59 -11.22 -14.40
N ALA A 180 -4.42 -12.47 -13.95
CA ALA A 180 -3.12 -13.13 -13.88
C ALA A 180 -2.51 -13.43 -15.27
N SER A 181 -3.35 -13.68 -16.28
CA SER A 181 -2.89 -13.86 -17.67
C SER A 181 -2.47 -12.54 -18.33
N ALA A 182 -3.11 -11.43 -17.97
CA ALA A 182 -2.77 -10.11 -18.49
C ALA A 182 -1.46 -9.57 -17.91
N THR A 183 -1.19 -9.80 -16.62
CA THR A 183 0.06 -9.36 -15.98
C THR A 183 1.26 -10.21 -16.36
N SER A 184 1.09 -11.52 -16.59
CA SER A 184 2.17 -12.40 -17.06
C SER A 184 2.63 -12.05 -18.48
N GLY A 185 1.70 -11.73 -19.41
CA GLY A 185 2.08 -11.27 -20.76
C GLY A 185 2.80 -9.91 -20.78
N ALA A 186 2.43 -9.00 -19.88
CA ALA A 186 3.11 -7.70 -19.75
C ALA A 186 4.51 -7.84 -19.14
N LEU A 187 4.68 -8.74 -18.18
CA LEU A 187 6.00 -9.05 -17.59
C LEU A 187 6.93 -9.75 -18.60
N ASP A 188 6.41 -10.62 -19.45
CA ASP A 188 7.20 -11.30 -20.48
C ASP A 188 7.67 -10.32 -21.58
N SER A 189 6.83 -9.33 -21.94
CA SER A 189 7.24 -8.23 -22.83
C SER A 189 8.31 -7.33 -22.20
N LEU A 190 8.22 -7.06 -20.89
CA LEU A 190 9.24 -6.31 -20.15
C LEU A 190 10.56 -7.07 -20.01
N MET A 191 10.52 -8.40 -19.87
CA MET A 191 11.74 -9.20 -19.79
C MET A 191 12.38 -9.47 -21.15
N GLY A 192 11.60 -9.50 -22.24
CA GLY A 192 12.11 -9.63 -23.60
C GLY A 192 12.88 -8.41 -24.13
N GLU A 193 12.69 -7.23 -23.54
CA GLU A 193 13.43 -6.00 -23.89
C GLU A 193 14.72 -5.79 -23.07
N LEU A 194 15.03 -6.67 -22.11
CA LEU A 194 16.31 -6.60 -21.42
C LEU A 194 17.44 -7.02 -22.39
N PRO A 195 18.44 -6.15 -22.64
CA PRO A 195 19.55 -6.47 -23.53
C PRO A 195 20.31 -7.68 -22.97
N ASP A 196 20.50 -8.67 -23.85
CA ASP A 196 21.22 -9.92 -23.57
C ASP A 196 22.55 -9.61 -22.86
N PRO A 197 22.79 -10.10 -21.63
CA PRO A 197 24.02 -9.81 -20.89
C PRO A 197 25.28 -10.47 -21.49
N GLY A 198 25.11 -11.28 -22.53
CA GLY A 198 26.21 -11.83 -23.31
C GLY A 198 26.56 -10.94 -24.50
N LEU A 199 27.78 -10.41 -24.52
CA LEU A 199 28.43 -9.68 -25.64
C LEU A 199 28.36 -8.14 -25.61
N SER A 200 28.26 -7.52 -24.44
CA SER A 200 28.82 -6.16 -24.30
C SER A 200 30.32 -6.28 -24.02
N GLU A 201 31.11 -6.34 -25.11
CA GLU A 201 32.54 -6.09 -25.07
C GLU A 201 32.78 -4.73 -24.41
N MET A 202 33.17 -4.71 -23.13
CA MET A 202 33.57 -3.49 -22.44
C MET A 202 34.74 -2.84 -23.19
N PRO A 203 34.56 -1.67 -23.81
CA PRO A 203 35.68 -0.91 -24.32
C PRO A 203 36.34 -0.21 -23.13
N GLY A 204 37.62 -0.48 -22.89
CA GLY A 204 38.48 0.54 -22.28
C GLY A 204 38.87 0.39 -20.81
N LEU A 205 38.93 -0.81 -20.23
CA LEU A 205 39.65 -1.01 -18.95
C LEU A 205 41.18 -0.95 -19.12
N ARG A 206 41.69 -0.98 -20.37
CA ARG A 206 43.11 -0.79 -20.70
C ARG A 206 43.58 0.66 -20.69
N ASP A 207 42.67 1.65 -20.68
CA ASP A 207 43.03 3.08 -20.73
C ASP A 207 43.07 3.78 -19.37
N LEU A 208 42.76 3.08 -18.28
CA LEU A 208 42.84 3.63 -16.92
C LEU A 208 44.16 3.32 -16.20
N MET A 209 45.12 2.66 -16.86
CA MET A 209 46.45 2.53 -16.28
C MET A 209 47.24 3.84 -16.44
N PRO A 210 47.77 4.41 -15.34
CA PRO A 210 48.58 5.62 -15.40
C PRO A 210 49.82 5.38 -16.27
N ARG A 211 50.07 6.32 -17.19
CA ARG A 211 51.11 6.30 -18.22
C ARG A 211 52.55 6.16 -17.67
N SER A 212 52.75 6.22 -16.34
CA SER A 212 54.08 6.22 -15.72
C SER A 212 54.67 4.83 -15.43
N MET A 213 53.94 3.73 -15.64
CA MET A 213 54.49 2.38 -15.41
C MET A 213 54.89 1.62 -16.69
N LYS A 214 54.70 2.21 -17.88
CA LYS A 214 55.01 1.54 -19.15
C LYS A 214 56.48 1.68 -19.62
N LYS A 215 57.34 2.36 -18.85
CA LYS A 215 58.69 2.72 -19.34
C LYS A 215 59.80 1.73 -18.95
N ASP A 216 59.59 0.83 -18.00
CA ASP A 216 60.67 -0.03 -17.48
C ASP A 216 60.33 -1.53 -17.48
N MET A 217 59.76 -2.06 -18.56
CA MET A 217 59.77 -3.52 -18.78
C MET A 217 60.94 -3.89 -19.72
N PRO A 218 62.04 -4.45 -19.20
CA PRO A 218 63.14 -4.93 -20.01
C PRO A 218 62.66 -6.13 -20.85
N THR A 219 62.87 -6.03 -22.15
CA THR A 219 62.66 -7.12 -23.11
C THR A 219 63.64 -8.24 -22.83
N MET A 220 63.19 -9.29 -22.12
CA MET A 220 63.95 -10.54 -22.03
C MET A 220 64.01 -11.17 -23.43
N ARG A 221 65.22 -11.23 -23.99
CA ARG A 221 65.53 -12.03 -25.18
C ARG A 221 65.50 -13.51 -24.80
N PRO A 222 64.85 -14.39 -25.60
CA PRO A 222 65.01 -15.82 -25.44
C PRO A 222 66.41 -16.22 -25.90
N SER A 223 67.16 -16.82 -24.99
CA SER A 223 68.43 -17.52 -25.27
C SER A 223 68.15 -18.76 -26.12
N SER A 224 68.89 -18.86 -27.23
CA SER A 224 68.95 -20.03 -28.12
C SER A 224 69.70 -21.19 -27.48
#